data_AF-A0A9R1UHM6-F1
#
_entry.id   AF-A0A9R1UHM6-F1
#
_cell.length_a   1.000
_cell.length_b   1.000
_cell.length_c   1.000
_cell.angle_alpha   90.00
_cell.angle_beta   90.00
_cell.angle_gamma   90.00
#
_symmetry.space_group_name_H-M   'P 1'
#
loop_
_entity.id
_entity.type
_entity.pdbx_description
1 polymer ?
#
loop_
_entity_poly.entity_id
_entity_poly.type
_entity_poly.pdbx_seq_one_letter_code
_entity_poly.pdbx_strand_id
1 'polypeptide(L)'
;MIDDLTLHVTTVSTRWNKYILIKRNVFMWQVLLNGIPTRINLSNRGIDIPSLIYPSCDNALEDNNHVFLFSDIVVEVCSVIARWVDLMFPPPINIVEHMSWVDKVTLSSKKRNVLEVIILSTLWMLWRYKNNLFKKNMRRFNRINMIGT
;
A
#
# COMPACT_ATOMS: atom_id res chain seq x y z
N MET A 1 -17.43 -25.19 -15.12
CA MET A 1 -16.17 -24.47 -15.41
C MET A 1 -16.00 -23.38 -14.35
N ILE A 2 -15.32 -23.68 -13.25
CA ILE A 2 -15.16 -22.76 -12.10
C ILE A 2 -13.68 -22.48 -11.77
N ASP A 3 -12.73 -23.09 -12.51
CA ASP A 3 -11.31 -23.05 -12.15
C ASP A 3 -10.41 -22.36 -13.19
N ASP A 4 -10.95 -21.45 -14.01
CA ASP A 4 -10.13 -20.60 -14.91
C ASP A 4 -9.75 -19.24 -14.28
N LEU A 5 -10.00 -19.05 -12.98
CA LEU A 5 -9.33 -18.02 -12.20
C LEU A 5 -7.92 -18.52 -11.88
N THR A 6 -7.08 -18.55 -12.92
CA THR A 6 -5.63 -18.62 -12.75
C THR A 6 -5.27 -17.53 -11.74
N LEU A 7 -4.88 -17.95 -10.53
CA LEU A 7 -4.10 -17.10 -9.63
C LEU A 7 -3.05 -16.48 -10.53
N HIS A 8 -3.12 -15.16 -10.75
CA HIS A 8 -2.13 -14.46 -11.53
C HIS A 8 -0.81 -14.78 -10.83
N VAL A 9 -0.03 -15.71 -11.39
CA VAL A 9 1.23 -16.15 -10.81
C VAL A 9 2.13 -14.95 -10.99
N THR A 10 2.08 -14.07 -10.00
CA THR A 10 3.03 -12.98 -9.90
C THR A 10 4.35 -13.68 -9.64
N THR A 11 5.34 -13.45 -10.50
CA THR A 11 6.73 -13.93 -10.36
C THR A 11 7.43 -13.38 -9.11
N VAL A 12 6.70 -12.64 -8.27
CA VAL A 12 7.16 -11.95 -7.08
C VAL A 12 7.20 -12.95 -5.93
N SER A 13 8.41 -13.41 -5.60
CA SER A 13 8.65 -14.19 -4.39
C SER A 13 8.16 -13.41 -3.17
N THR A 14 7.22 -13.99 -2.43
CA THR A 14 6.73 -13.38 -1.19
C THR A 14 7.73 -13.66 -0.08
N ARG A 15 8.51 -12.65 0.28
CA ARG A 15 9.50 -12.76 1.34
C ARG A 15 8.84 -12.64 2.71
N TRP A 16 9.08 -13.65 3.55
CA TRP A 16 8.61 -13.68 4.93
C TRP A 16 9.73 -13.20 5.85
N ASN A 17 9.61 -11.96 6.33
CA ASN A 17 10.55 -11.46 7.31
C ASN A 17 10.14 -11.92 8.71
N LYS A 18 11.01 -12.65 9.42
CA LYS A 18 10.73 -13.18 10.75
C LYS A 18 10.76 -12.12 11.87
N TYR A 19 11.30 -10.93 11.59
CA TYR A 19 11.41 -9.83 12.55
C TYR A 19 10.16 -8.93 12.57
N ILE A 20 9.15 -9.25 11.77
CA ILE A 20 7.89 -8.52 11.72
C ILE A 20 6.72 -9.43 12.08
N LEU A 21 5.63 -8.83 12.58
CA LEU A 21 4.41 -9.57 12.90
C LEU A 21 3.85 -10.27 11.65
N ILE A 22 3.39 -11.51 11.81
CA ILE A 22 2.79 -12.32 10.73
C ILE A 22 1.71 -11.57 9.94
N LYS A 23 0.91 -10.77 10.64
CA LYS A 23 -0.13 -9.92 10.04
C LYS A 23 0.42 -8.91 9.02
N ARG A 24 1.62 -8.38 9.23
CA ARG A 24 2.25 -7.43 8.31
C ARG A 24 2.85 -8.14 7.10
N ASN A 25 3.36 -9.36 7.26
CA ASN A 25 3.77 -10.21 6.12
C ASN A 25 2.57 -10.56 5.24
N VAL A 26 1.46 -11.03 5.83
CA VAL A 26 0.22 -11.31 5.08
C VAL A 26 -0.31 -10.07 4.36
N PHE A 27 -0.27 -8.91 5.04
CA PHE A 27 -0.64 -7.65 4.40
C PHE A 27 0.23 -7.35 3.17
N MET A 28 1.55 -7.50 3.27
CA MET A 28 2.44 -7.25 2.14
C MET A 28 2.18 -8.22 0.99
N TRP A 29 1.97 -9.50 1.29
CA TRP A 29 1.57 -10.50 0.31
C TRP A 29 0.30 -10.07 -0.44
N GLN A 30 -0.72 -9.61 0.28
CA GLN A 30 -1.94 -9.08 -0.34
C GLN A 30 -1.68 -7.82 -1.17
N VAL A 31 -0.79 -6.92 -0.74
CA VAL A 31 -0.41 -5.73 -1.52
C VAL A 31 0.25 -6.12 -2.84
N LEU A 32 1.19 -7.07 -2.81
CA LEU A 32 1.90 -7.54 -4.00
C LEU A 32 0.98 -8.24 -5.01
N LEU A 33 -0.05 -8.92 -4.53
CA LEU A 33 -1.09 -9.55 -5.37
C LEU A 33 -2.20 -8.60 -5.83
N ASN A 34 -2.09 -7.30 -5.55
CA ASN A 34 -3.17 -6.34 -5.75
C ASN A 34 -4.51 -6.78 -5.11
N GLY A 35 -4.44 -7.46 -3.96
CA GLY A 35 -5.56 -8.10 -3.28
C GLY A 35 -6.20 -7.26 -2.17
N ILE A 36 -5.59 -6.14 -1.77
CA ILE A 36 -6.14 -5.26 -0.73
C ILE A 36 -7.33 -4.41 -1.25
N PRO A 37 -8.26 -3.99 -0.37
CA PRO A 37 -9.46 -3.26 -0.76
C PRO A 37 -9.19 -1.76 -0.99
N THR A 38 -8.44 -1.43 -2.03
CA THR A 38 -8.41 -0.07 -2.59
C THR A 38 -9.72 0.22 -3.33
N ARG A 39 -10.02 1.49 -3.62
CA ARG A 39 -11.27 1.84 -4.31
C ARG A 39 -11.35 1.20 -5.69
N ILE A 40 -10.25 1.19 -6.45
CA ILE A 40 -10.19 0.50 -7.74
C ILE A 40 -10.45 -1.00 -7.56
N ASN A 41 -9.79 -1.65 -6.62
CA ASN A 41 -9.96 -3.10 -6.43
C ASN A 41 -11.36 -3.48 -5.95
N LEU A 42 -12.01 -2.62 -5.17
CA LEU A 42 -13.40 -2.82 -4.76
C LEU A 42 -14.37 -2.63 -5.94
N SER A 43 -14.17 -1.59 -6.75
CA SER A 43 -14.94 -1.36 -7.99
C SER A 43 -14.81 -2.54 -8.95
N ASN A 44 -13.60 -3.08 -9.13
CA ASN A 44 -13.35 -4.25 -9.97
C ASN A 44 -14.04 -5.52 -9.45
N ARG A 45 -14.42 -5.55 -8.16
CA ARG A 45 -15.21 -6.63 -7.54
C ARG A 45 -16.72 -6.36 -7.60
N GLY A 46 -17.15 -5.34 -8.32
CA GLY A 46 -18.56 -4.96 -8.46
C GLY A 46 -19.15 -4.27 -7.22
N ILE A 47 -18.32 -3.81 -6.28
CA ILE A 47 -18.78 -3.03 -5.14
C ILE A 47 -18.93 -1.58 -5.59
N ASP A 48 -20.14 -1.04 -5.47
CA ASP A 48 -20.41 0.36 -5.80
C ASP A 48 -19.67 1.29 -4.82
N ILE A 49 -18.82 2.16 -5.39
CA ILE A 49 -18.04 3.13 -4.64
C ILE A 49 -18.34 4.53 -5.18
N PRO A 50 -18.80 5.48 -4.34
CA PRO A 50 -19.20 6.82 -4.79
C PRO A 50 -18.11 7.62 -5.53
N SER A 51 -16.84 7.29 -5.31
CA SER A 51 -15.71 7.90 -6.01
C SER A 51 -14.50 6.98 -5.95
N LEU A 52 -13.75 6.88 -7.05
CA LEU A 52 -12.49 6.13 -7.13
C LEU A 52 -11.27 6.97 -6.72
N ILE A 53 -11.47 8.27 -6.48
CA ILE A 53 -10.42 9.22 -6.16
C ILE A 53 -9.90 9.03 -4.74
N TYR A 54 -8.59 9.16 -4.58
CA TYR A 54 -7.93 9.12 -3.29
C TYR A 54 -8.31 10.34 -2.44
N PRO A 55 -8.85 10.17 -1.22
CA PRO A 55 -9.47 11.29 -0.49
C PRO A 55 -8.55 12.43 -0.05
N SER A 56 -7.23 12.25 -0.11
CA SER A 56 -6.26 13.24 0.38
C SER A 56 -5.30 13.74 -0.70
N CYS A 57 -5.55 13.45 -1.97
CA CYS A 57 -4.76 13.96 -3.10
C CYS A 57 -5.68 14.53 -4.18
N ASP A 58 -5.19 15.51 -4.93
CA ASP A 58 -5.93 16.22 -5.98
C ASP A 58 -6.18 15.31 -7.20
N ASN A 59 -7.27 14.53 -7.15
CA ASN A 59 -7.86 13.80 -8.28
C ASN A 59 -7.15 12.52 -8.77
N ALA A 60 -6.17 12.00 -8.04
CA ALA A 60 -5.56 10.71 -8.39
C ALA A 60 -6.46 9.51 -7.99
N LEU A 61 -6.46 8.45 -8.79
CA LEU A 61 -7.20 7.22 -8.47
C LEU A 61 -6.54 6.46 -7.31
N GLU A 62 -7.37 5.89 -6.43
CA GLU A 62 -6.88 5.04 -5.33
C GLU A 62 -6.65 3.60 -5.82
N ASP A 63 -5.44 3.36 -6.34
CA ASP A 63 -4.85 2.03 -6.51
C ASP A 63 -3.71 1.76 -5.50
N ASN A 64 -3.12 0.57 -5.54
CA ASN A 64 -2.02 0.20 -4.64
C ASN A 64 -0.79 1.11 -4.81
N ASN A 65 -0.43 1.46 -6.05
CA ASN A 65 0.77 2.25 -6.28
C ASN A 65 0.57 3.69 -5.78
N HIS A 66 -0.60 4.28 -5.99
CA HIS A 66 -0.90 5.61 -5.48
C HIS A 66 -0.88 5.64 -3.95
N VAL A 67 -1.51 4.66 -3.30
CA VAL A 67 -1.55 4.54 -1.84
C VAL A 67 -0.16 4.37 -1.22
N PHE A 68 0.77 3.70 -1.90
CA PHE A 68 2.05 3.30 -1.32
C PHE A 68 3.29 3.96 -1.90
N LEU A 69 3.20 4.63 -3.04
CA LEU A 69 4.36 5.23 -3.72
C LEU A 69 4.13 6.67 -4.22
N PHE A 70 2.91 7.02 -4.68
CA PHE A 70 2.72 8.27 -5.43
C PHE A 70 1.95 9.37 -4.72
N SER A 71 1.20 9.09 -3.65
CA SER A 71 0.52 10.17 -2.93
C SER A 71 1.51 11.14 -2.27
N ASP A 72 1.16 12.42 -2.15
CA ASP A 72 2.07 13.46 -1.63
C ASP A 72 2.61 13.11 -0.23
N ILE A 73 1.72 12.59 0.62
CA ILE A 73 2.06 12.12 1.98
C ILE A 73 3.11 11.01 1.93
N VAL A 74 3.01 10.10 0.95
CA VAL A 74 3.99 9.02 0.79
C VAL A 74 5.33 9.57 0.34
N VAL A 75 5.35 10.49 -0.63
CA VAL A 75 6.59 11.09 -1.12
C VAL A 75 7.35 11.76 0.03
N GLU A 76 6.65 12.51 0.88
CA GLU A 76 7.21 13.13 2.07
C GLU A 76 7.74 12.08 3.07
N VAL A 77 6.94 11.08 3.43
CA VAL A 77 7.35 10.03 4.37
C VAL A 77 8.57 9.26 3.86
N CYS A 78 8.57 8.87 2.58
CA CYS A 78 9.69 8.17 1.95
C CYS A 78 10.95 9.03 1.94
N SER A 79 10.83 10.35 1.73
CA SER A 79 11.99 11.26 1.79
C SER A 79 12.62 11.33 3.19
N VAL A 80 11.80 11.32 4.25
CA VAL A 80 12.28 11.30 5.64
C VAL A 80 12.97 9.97 5.94
N ILE A 81 12.38 8.86 5.52
CA ILE A 81 12.95 7.53 5.73
C ILE A 81 14.27 7.38 4.97
N ALA A 82 14.33 7.76 3.70
CA ALA A 82 15.52 7.70 2.86
C ALA A 82 16.70 8.43 3.52
N ARG A 83 16.47 9.63 4.06
CA ARG A 83 17.48 10.38 4.84
C ARG A 83 17.85 9.69 6.15
N TRP A 84 16.87 9.11 6.86
CA TRP A 84 17.13 8.44 8.14
C TRP A 84 17.98 7.17 7.98
N VAL A 85 17.76 6.39 6.93
CA VAL A 85 18.51 5.16 6.66
C VAL A 85 19.77 5.39 5.82
N ASP A 86 20.02 6.63 5.39
CA ASP A 86 21.12 7.02 4.49
C ASP A 86 21.15 6.19 3.20
N LEU A 87 20.00 6.08 2.53
CA LEU A 87 19.85 5.36 1.27
C LEU A 87 19.03 6.15 0.27
N MET A 88 19.50 6.17 -0.98
CA MET A 88 18.72 6.67 -2.11
C MET A 88 17.73 5.61 -2.57
N PHE A 89 16.44 5.89 -2.41
CA PHE A 89 15.38 5.00 -2.91
C PHE A 89 15.25 5.17 -4.43
N PRO A 90 14.89 4.12 -5.17
CA PRO A 90 14.70 4.21 -6.61
C PRO A 90 13.50 5.10 -6.93
N PRO A 91 13.46 5.72 -8.12
CA PRO A 91 12.25 6.38 -8.60
C PRO A 91 11.05 5.42 -8.51
N PRO A 92 9.89 5.86 -8.01
CA PRO A 92 8.74 4.99 -7.86
C PRO A 92 8.18 4.63 -9.24
N ILE A 93 8.06 3.31 -9.51
CA ILE A 93 7.45 2.78 -10.74
C ILE A 93 6.16 2.03 -10.38
N ASN A 94 6.29 1.02 -9.53
CA ASN A 94 5.18 0.30 -8.91
C ASN A 94 5.67 -0.41 -7.65
N ILE A 95 4.74 -0.87 -6.82
CA ILE A 95 5.06 -1.45 -5.51
C ILE A 95 5.87 -2.74 -5.62
N VAL A 96 5.68 -3.51 -6.70
CA VAL A 96 6.41 -4.76 -6.94
C VAL A 96 7.89 -4.48 -7.22
N GLU A 97 8.18 -3.54 -8.13
CA GLU A 97 9.55 -3.14 -8.47
C GLU A 97 10.25 -2.48 -7.27
N HIS A 98 9.53 -1.66 -6.50
CA HIS A 98 10.06 -1.06 -5.28
C HIS A 98 10.47 -2.13 -4.25
N MET A 99 9.68 -3.19 -4.09
CA MET A 99 10.06 -4.30 -3.20
C MET A 99 11.18 -5.17 -3.78
N SER A 100 11.22 -5.37 -5.10
CA SER A 100 12.32 -6.07 -5.79
C SER A 100 13.67 -5.34 -5.61
N TRP A 101 13.66 -4.01 -5.55
CA TRP A 101 14.86 -3.23 -5.24
C TRP A 101 15.43 -3.54 -3.85
N VAL A 102 14.58 -3.79 -2.85
CA VAL A 102 15.04 -4.14 -1.49
C VAL A 102 15.89 -5.41 -1.49
N ASP A 103 15.62 -6.34 -2.41
CA ASP A 103 16.43 -7.55 -2.56
C ASP A 103 17.76 -7.31 -3.28
N LYS A 104 17.78 -6.33 -4.20
CA LYS A 104 18.94 -6.00 -5.05
C LYS A 104 19.89 -5.00 -4.43
N VAL A 105 19.44 -4.20 -3.46
CA VAL A 105 20.26 -3.16 -2.83
C VAL A 105 21.50 -3.77 -2.15
N THR A 106 22.64 -3.11 -2.34
CA THR A 106 23.95 -3.57 -1.83
C THR A 106 24.05 -3.33 -0.32
N LEU A 107 23.44 -4.22 0.46
CA LEU A 107 23.47 -4.23 1.92
C LEU A 107 23.80 -5.63 2.43
N SER A 108 24.43 -5.69 3.62
CA SER A 108 24.55 -6.96 4.35
C SER A 108 23.18 -7.53 4.67
N SER A 109 23.07 -8.86 4.80
CA SER A 109 21.78 -9.53 5.05
C SER A 109 21.06 -8.99 6.29
N LYS A 110 21.81 -8.62 7.34
CA LYS A 110 21.25 -8.01 8.56
C LYS A 110 20.67 -6.61 8.27
N LYS A 111 21.42 -5.73 7.60
CA LYS A 111 20.94 -4.38 7.25
C LYS A 111 19.73 -4.44 6.31
N ARG A 112 19.74 -5.36 5.35
CA ARG A 112 18.62 -5.58 4.42
C ARG A 112 17.35 -6.02 5.13
N ASN A 113 17.45 -6.96 6.08
CA ASN A 113 16.31 -7.36 6.90
C ASN A 113 15.74 -6.20 7.73
N VAL A 114 16.60 -5.31 8.25
CA VAL A 114 16.15 -4.11 8.97
C VAL A 114 15.45 -3.13 8.04
N LEU A 115 16.03 -2.87 6.85
CA LEU A 115 15.41 -2.03 5.82
C LEU A 115 14.02 -2.56 5.42
N GLU A 116 13.90 -3.87 5.19
CA GLU A 116 12.63 -4.51 4.90
C GLU A 116 11.61 -4.30 6.03
N VAL A 117 12.00 -4.48 7.29
CA VAL A 117 11.11 -4.21 8.44
C VAL A 117 10.65 -2.75 8.47
N ILE A 118 11.53 -1.79 8.17
CA ILE A 118 11.20 -0.37 8.10
C ILE A 118 10.17 -0.12 7.00
N ILE A 119 10.42 -0.62 5.79
CA ILE A 119 9.52 -0.45 4.64
C ILE A 119 8.16 -1.08 4.92
N LEU A 120 8.12 -2.35 5.34
CA LEU A 120 6.87 -3.07 5.64
C LEU A 120 6.06 -2.38 6.75
N SER A 121 6.74 -1.86 7.77
CA SER A 121 6.08 -1.12 8.84
C SER A 121 5.50 0.21 8.35
N THR A 122 6.22 0.90 7.47
CA THR A 122 5.76 2.16 6.85
C THR A 122 4.54 1.93 5.98
N LEU A 123 4.58 0.94 5.09
CA LEU A 123 3.44 0.58 4.23
C LEU A 123 2.20 0.22 5.04
N TRP A 124 2.38 -0.55 6.13
CA TRP A 124 1.30 -0.85 7.07
C TRP A 124 0.72 0.42 7.71
N MET A 125 1.55 1.37 8.11
CA MET A 125 1.12 2.63 8.71
C MET A 125 0.37 3.52 7.72
N LEU A 126 0.84 3.62 6.48
CA LEU A 126 0.16 4.34 5.40
C LEU A 126 -1.23 3.75 5.12
N TRP A 127 -1.32 2.41 5.05
CA TRP A 127 -2.59 1.70 4.90
C TRP A 127 -3.56 1.99 6.04
N ARG A 128 -3.06 1.99 7.29
CA ARG A 128 -3.84 2.34 8.48
C ARG A 128 -4.34 3.77 8.43
N TYR A 129 -3.47 4.70 8.04
CA TYR A 129 -3.80 6.12 7.88
C TYR A 129 -4.93 6.31 6.86
N LYS A 130 -4.79 5.74 5.66
CA LYS A 130 -5.83 5.75 4.62
C LYS A 130 -7.16 5.22 5.14
N ASN A 131 -7.16 4.05 5.77
CA ASN A 131 -8.39 3.44 6.28
C ASN A 131 -9.08 4.30 7.35
N ASN A 132 -8.29 5.04 8.14
CA ASN A 132 -8.84 5.99 9.09
C ASN A 132 -9.46 7.21 8.38
N LEU A 133 -8.85 7.72 7.30
CA LEU A 133 -9.46 8.77 6.47
C LEU A 133 -10.80 8.31 5.89
N PHE A 134 -10.85 7.10 5.33
CA PHE A 134 -12.09 6.52 4.80
C PHE A 134 -13.19 6.46 5.87
N LYS A 135 -12.88 5.94 7.07
CA LYS A 135 -13.82 5.88 8.19
C LYS A 135 -14.30 7.27 8.64
N LYS A 136 -13.40 8.25 8.70
CA LYS A 136 -13.75 9.64 9.05
C LYS A 136 -14.68 10.27 8.00
N ASN A 137 -14.40 10.07 6.72
CA ASN A 137 -15.20 10.61 5.62
C ASN A 137 -16.60 9.97 5.58
N MET A 138 -16.71 8.66 5.79
CA MET A 138 -17.99 7.96 5.94
C MET A 138 -18.83 8.53 7.09
N ARG A 139 -18.21 8.76 8.27
CA ARG A 139 -18.90 9.37 9.41
C ARG A 139 -19.39 10.79 9.11
N ARG A 140 -18.60 11.59 8.37
CA ARG A 140 -18.96 12.95 7.97
C ARG A 140 -20.13 12.94 6.97
N PHE A 141 -20.09 12.08 5.96
CA PHE A 141 -21.18 11.92 4.99
C PHE A 141 -22.50 11.53 5.68
N ASN A 142 -22.47 10.52 6.55
CA ASN A 142 -23.66 10.09 7.29
C ASN A 142 -24.21 11.22 8.19
N ARG A 143 -23.34 12.04 8.80
CA ARG A 143 -23.77 13.18 9.62
C ARG A 143 -24.46 14.26 8.78
N ILE A 144 -23.93 14.59 7.61
CA ILE A 144 -24.54 15.59 6.71
C ILE A 144 -25.95 15.13 6.29
N ASN A 145 -26.10 13.85 5.93
CA ASN A 145 -27.38 13.30 5.50
C ASN A 145 -28.42 13.19 6.63
N MET A 146 -28.01 13.12 7.91
CA MET A 146 -28.92 13.12 9.07
C MET A 146 -29.40 14.51 9.49
N ILE A 147 -28.73 15.59 9.07
CA ILE A 147 -29.10 16.98 9.39
C ILE A 147 -29.98 17.57 8.28
N GLY A 148 -29.97 16.97 7.08
CA GLY A 148 -30.74 17.41 5.91
C GLY A 148 -32.13 16.78 5.76
N THR A 149 -32.66 16.14 6.80
CA THR A 149 -34.03 15.56 6.88
C THR A 149 -34.77 16.15 8.06
#